data_AF-A0A7W0UM91-F1
#
_entry.id   AF-A0A7W0UM91-F1
#
_cell.length_a   1.000
_cell.length_b   1.000
_cell.length_c   1.000
_cell.angle_alpha   90.00
_cell.angle_beta   90.00
_cell.angle_gamma   90.00
#
_symmetry.space_group_name_H-M   'P 1'
#
loop_
_entity.id
_entity.type
_entity.pdbx_description
1 polymer ?
#
loop_
_entity_poly.entity_id
_entity_poly.type
_entity_poly.pdbx_seq_one_letter_code
_entity_poly.pdbx_strand_id
1 'polypeptide(L)'
;ELDGSLTEISRSSIAALDELWTVSSGGDQVALIDTIEDPEGPEPQTALAKTELREALGEAIARLPEREKLVVTLYYYEELTLREIGEVLGVTESRVSQLHTKAILRLKARLGGPAVGAPH
;
A
#
# COMPACT_ATOMS: atom_id res chain seq x y z
N GLU A 1 6.05 33.26 -28.65
CA GLU A 1 6.20 32.89 -27.22
C GLU A 1 5.26 33.67 -26.31
N LEU A 2 5.26 35.02 -26.35
CA LEU A 2 4.39 35.86 -25.49
C LEU A 2 2.87 35.60 -25.60
N ASP A 3 2.38 35.23 -26.79
CA ASP A 3 0.96 34.95 -27.05
C ASP A 3 0.46 33.66 -26.35
N GLY A 4 1.36 32.69 -26.17
CA GLY A 4 1.07 31.44 -25.47
C GLY A 4 0.91 31.65 -23.96
N SER A 5 1.80 32.44 -23.35
CA SER A 5 1.72 32.76 -21.92
C SER A 5 0.50 33.61 -21.58
N LEU A 6 0.07 34.52 -22.46
CA LEU A 6 -1.15 35.32 -22.24
C LEU A 6 -2.43 34.45 -22.26
N THR A 7 -2.43 33.38 -23.07
CA THR A 7 -3.51 32.39 -23.12
C THR A 7 -3.54 31.48 -21.89
N GLU A 8 -2.39 31.21 -21.29
CA GLU A 8 -2.27 30.42 -20.07
C GLU A 8 -2.69 31.22 -18.82
N ILE A 9 -2.33 32.51 -18.78
CA ILE A 9 -2.77 33.44 -17.74
C ILE A 9 -4.28 33.70 -17.83
N SER A 10 -4.86 33.83 -19.02
CA SER A 10 -6.30 34.08 -19.18
C SER A 10 -7.19 32.91 -18.77
N ARG A 11 -6.61 31.70 -18.63
CA ARG A 11 -7.28 30.51 -18.11
C ARG A 11 -7.19 30.37 -16.59
N SER A 12 -6.39 31.21 -15.93
CA SER A 12 -6.27 31.22 -14.47
C SER A 12 -7.22 32.27 -13.89
N SER A 13 -8.34 31.82 -13.32
CA SER A 13 -9.25 32.68 -12.57
C SER A 13 -8.89 32.66 -11.09
N ILE A 14 -8.82 33.83 -10.44
CA ILE A 14 -8.62 33.96 -8.99
C ILE A 14 -10.01 34.13 -8.35
N ALA A 15 -10.40 33.18 -7.52
CA ALA A 15 -11.65 33.19 -6.76
C ALA A 15 -11.37 33.23 -5.26
N ALA A 16 -12.31 33.75 -4.47
CA ALA A 16 -12.21 33.73 -3.01
C ALA A 16 -12.60 32.35 -2.49
N LEU A 17 -11.85 31.86 -1.51
CA LEU A 17 -12.02 30.51 -0.99
C LEU A 17 -13.36 30.33 -0.23
N ASP A 18 -13.82 31.40 0.43
CA ASP A 18 -15.11 31.50 1.11
C ASP A 18 -16.27 31.93 0.20
N GLU A 19 -16.04 32.01 -1.13
CA GLU A 19 -17.11 32.33 -2.06
C GLU A 19 -18.20 31.26 -1.98
N LEU A 20 -19.43 31.71 -1.80
CA LEU A 20 -20.56 30.88 -1.45
C LEU A 20 -21.38 30.60 -2.71
N TRP A 21 -21.28 29.37 -3.23
CA TRP A 21 -21.89 28.95 -4.50
C TRP A 21 -23.19 28.20 -4.26
N THR A 22 -24.20 28.47 -5.08
CA THR A 22 -25.46 27.69 -5.06
C THR A 22 -25.29 26.47 -5.96
N VAL A 23 -25.09 25.30 -5.36
CA VAL A 23 -24.85 24.04 -6.09
C VAL A 23 -26.17 23.39 -6.56
N SER A 24 -27.32 23.87 -6.06
CA SER A 24 -28.64 23.33 -6.39
C SER A 24 -29.74 24.38 -6.24
N SER A 25 -30.80 24.28 -7.06
CA SER A 25 -32.02 25.11 -6.98
C SER A 25 -32.79 25.00 -5.64
N GLY A 26 -32.32 24.18 -4.70
CA GLY A 26 -32.86 24.00 -3.35
C GLY A 26 -32.30 24.94 -2.27
N GLY A 27 -31.39 25.87 -2.61
CA GLY A 27 -30.95 26.93 -1.70
C GLY A 27 -29.84 26.56 -0.72
N ASP A 28 -29.23 25.38 -0.88
CA ASP A 28 -28.05 25.03 -0.10
C ASP A 28 -26.83 25.68 -0.74
N GLN A 29 -26.20 26.56 0.03
CA GLN A 29 -25.04 27.31 -0.40
C GLN A 29 -23.78 26.65 0.16
N VAL A 30 -22.82 26.35 -0.71
CA VAL A 30 -21.57 25.64 -0.34
C VAL A 30 -20.39 26.55 -0.66
N ALA A 31 -19.44 26.69 0.28
CA ALA A 31 -18.23 27.46 0.03
C ALA A 31 -17.35 26.71 -0.98
N LEU A 32 -16.64 27.44 -1.84
CA LEU A 32 -15.78 26.85 -2.86
C LEU A 32 -14.77 25.86 -2.24
N ILE A 33 -14.20 26.19 -1.08
CA ILE A 33 -13.28 25.31 -0.33
C ILE A 33 -13.85 23.94 0.01
N ASP A 34 -15.14 23.86 0.33
CA ASP A 34 -15.78 22.62 0.76
C ASP A 34 -16.00 21.65 -0.41
N THR A 35 -15.79 22.11 -1.64
CA THR A 35 -15.94 21.31 -2.88
C THR A 35 -14.61 20.87 -3.50
N ILE A 36 -13.48 21.38 -2.98
CA ILE A 36 -12.15 21.06 -3.50
C ILE A 36 -11.69 19.76 -2.83
N GLU A 37 -11.55 18.71 -3.64
CA GLU A 37 -10.92 17.45 -3.21
C GLU A 37 -9.43 17.68 -2.96
N ASP A 38 -8.92 17.14 -1.85
CA ASP A 38 -7.48 17.02 -1.60
C ASP A 38 -6.98 15.66 -2.14
N PRO A 39 -6.38 15.61 -3.34
CA PRO A 39 -5.91 14.36 -3.93
C PRO A 39 -4.70 13.76 -3.21
N GLU A 40 -4.01 14.53 -2.35
CA GLU A 40 -2.88 14.06 -1.53
C GLU A 40 -3.32 13.73 -0.09
N GLY A 41 -4.61 13.89 0.21
CA GLY A 41 -5.19 13.59 1.51
C GLY A 41 -5.10 12.10 1.87
N PRO A 42 -4.97 11.76 3.16
CA PRO A 42 -4.92 10.37 3.60
C PRO A 42 -6.26 9.68 3.33
N GLU A 43 -6.24 8.76 2.37
CA GLU A 43 -7.43 8.01 2.01
C GLU A 43 -7.72 6.92 3.07
N PRO A 44 -8.84 6.98 3.82
CA PRO A 44 -9.10 6.07 4.93
C PRO A 44 -9.20 4.61 4.48
N GLN A 45 -9.73 4.37 3.27
CA GLN A 45 -9.79 3.05 2.64
C GLN A 45 -8.41 2.44 2.39
N THR A 46 -7.44 3.25 1.93
CA THR A 46 -6.06 2.80 1.70
C THR A 46 -5.35 2.49 3.03
N ALA A 47 -5.59 3.28 4.08
CA ALA A 47 -5.06 3.02 5.41
C ALA A 47 -5.62 1.72 6.03
N LEU A 48 -6.91 1.46 5.85
CA LEU A 48 -7.58 0.24 6.30
C LEU A 48 -7.04 -0.99 5.56
N ALA A 49 -7.01 -0.96 4.22
CA ALA A 49 -6.49 -2.06 3.40
C ALA A 49 -5.04 -2.43 3.75
N LYS A 50 -4.20 -1.42 4.07
CA LYS A 50 -2.82 -1.64 4.51
C LYS A 50 -2.75 -2.34 5.87
N THR A 51 -3.70 -2.05 6.76
CA THR A 51 -3.78 -2.67 8.09
C THR A 51 -4.22 -4.13 7.95
N GLU A 52 -5.28 -4.39 7.19
CA GLU A 52 -5.76 -5.75 6.90
C GLU A 52 -4.67 -6.61 6.25
N LEU A 53 -3.94 -6.06 5.28
CA LEU A 53 -2.83 -6.76 4.63
C LEU A 53 -1.72 -7.13 5.63
N ARG A 54 -1.40 -6.24 6.57
CA ARG A 54 -0.39 -6.51 7.61
C ARG A 54 -0.85 -7.62 8.56
N GLU A 55 -2.11 -7.59 8.98
CA GLU A 55 -2.69 -8.63 9.85
C GLU A 55 -2.69 -9.99 9.14
N ALA A 56 -3.17 -10.03 7.89
CA ALA A 56 -3.17 -11.24 7.07
C ALA A 56 -1.76 -11.80 6.85
N LEU A 57 -0.77 -10.93 6.60
CA LEU A 57 0.63 -11.33 6.46
C LEU A 57 1.18 -11.89 7.78
N GLY A 58 0.89 -11.23 8.91
CA GLY A 58 1.30 -11.69 10.24
C GLY A 58 0.75 -13.08 10.56
N GLU A 59 -0.54 -13.32 10.30
CA GLU A 59 -1.17 -14.62 10.47
C GLU A 59 -0.56 -15.68 9.52
N ALA A 60 -0.31 -15.30 8.26
CA ALA A 60 0.28 -16.20 7.27
C ALA A 60 1.70 -16.64 7.68
N ILE A 61 2.52 -15.73 8.23
CA ILE A 61 3.85 -16.01 8.78
C ILE A 61 3.75 -16.87 10.03
N ALA A 62 2.82 -16.58 10.95
CA ALA A 62 2.63 -17.35 12.18
C ALA A 62 2.30 -18.83 11.90
N ARG A 63 1.61 -19.09 10.79
CA ARG A 63 1.25 -20.43 10.33
C ARG A 63 2.30 -21.11 9.43
N LEU A 64 3.47 -20.51 9.22
CA LEU A 64 4.56 -21.18 8.49
C LEU A 64 5.15 -22.29 9.36
N PRO A 65 5.65 -23.38 8.76
CA PRO A 65 6.49 -24.34 9.47
C PRO A 65 7.68 -23.64 10.15
N GLU A 66 8.03 -24.04 11.37
CA GLU A 66 9.10 -23.42 12.18
C GLU A 66 10.40 -23.18 11.40
N ARG A 67 10.85 -24.16 10.61
CA ARG A 67 12.08 -24.02 9.81
C ARG A 67 11.94 -22.99 8.69
N GLU A 68 10.77 -22.87 8.07
CA GLU A 68 10.51 -21.88 7.02
C GLU A 68 10.40 -20.47 7.63
N LYS A 69 9.68 -20.33 8.76
CA LYS A 69 9.56 -19.09 9.52
C LYS A 69 10.93 -18.58 9.99
N LEU A 70 11.78 -19.47 10.50
CA LEU A 70 13.12 -19.12 10.95
C LEU A 70 13.99 -18.62 9.80
N VAL A 71 13.96 -19.29 8.64
CA VAL A 71 14.69 -18.83 7.44
C VAL A 71 14.21 -17.44 6.98
N VAL A 72 12.89 -17.20 6.96
CA VAL A 72 12.33 -15.88 6.62
C VAL A 72 12.76 -14.81 7.63
N THR A 73 12.76 -15.13 8.92
CA THR A 73 13.19 -14.20 9.98
C THR A 73 14.65 -13.82 9.82
N LEU A 74 15.53 -14.82 9.69
CA LEU A 74 16.97 -14.57 9.54
C LEU A 74 17.30 -13.80 8.26
N TYR A 75 16.53 -14.00 7.18
CA TYR A 75 16.76 -13.31 5.91
C TYR A 75 16.24 -11.87 5.90
N TYR A 76 15.01 -11.62 6.37
CA TYR A 76 14.37 -10.31 6.26
C TYR A 76 14.53 -9.41 7.49
N TYR A 77 14.72 -10.00 8.68
CA TYR A 77 14.86 -9.23 9.92
C TYR A 77 16.32 -9.12 10.36
N GLU A 78 17.08 -10.21 10.27
CA GLU A 78 18.52 -10.23 10.62
C GLU A 78 19.44 -9.94 9.41
N GLU A 79 18.87 -9.74 8.22
CA GLU A 79 19.58 -9.42 6.96
C GLU A 79 20.71 -10.40 6.60
N LEU A 80 20.62 -11.66 7.05
CA LEU A 80 21.64 -12.68 6.78
C LEU A 80 21.52 -13.24 5.36
N THR A 81 22.67 -13.56 4.76
CA THR A 81 22.72 -14.24 3.45
C THR A 81 22.30 -15.72 3.58
N LEU A 82 21.84 -16.33 2.48
CA LEU A 82 21.45 -17.75 2.48
C LEU A 82 22.59 -18.69 2.91
N ARG A 83 23.84 -18.30 2.65
CA ARG A 83 25.04 -19.01 3.10
C ARG A 83 25.19 -18.95 4.62
N GLU A 84 25.14 -17.75 5.20
CA GLU A 84 25.24 -17.55 6.67
C GLU A 84 24.09 -18.23 7.42
N ILE A 85 22.88 -18.17 6.87
CA ILE A 85 21.73 -18.90 7.41
C ILE A 85 21.99 -20.41 7.36
N GLY A 86 22.62 -20.92 6.30
CA GLY A 86 23.01 -22.32 6.19
C GLY A 86 23.99 -22.73 7.27
N GLU A 87 25.00 -21.89 7.53
CA GLU A 87 25.98 -22.06 8.61
C GLU A 87 25.31 -22.08 9.99
N VAL A 88 24.40 -21.14 10.26
CA VAL A 88 23.64 -21.05 11.53
C VAL A 88 22.73 -22.25 11.74
N LEU A 89 22.07 -22.73 10.68
CA LEU A 89 21.10 -23.84 10.77
C LEU A 89 21.75 -25.23 10.60
N GLY A 90 23.05 -25.30 10.33
CA GLY A 90 23.78 -26.55 10.08
C GLY A 90 23.32 -27.28 8.80
N VAL A 91 22.91 -26.53 7.77
CA VAL A 91 22.43 -27.07 6.48
C VAL A 91 23.12 -26.37 5.30
N THR A 92 23.03 -26.94 4.11
CA THR A 92 23.60 -26.33 2.91
C THR A 92 22.81 -25.08 2.48
N GLU A 93 23.47 -24.14 1.81
CA GLU A 93 22.82 -22.95 1.21
C GLU A 93 21.66 -23.34 0.29
N SER A 94 21.84 -24.38 -0.53
CA SER A 94 20.78 -24.89 -1.41
C SER A 94 19.53 -25.31 -0.63
N ARG A 95 19.72 -25.93 0.55
CA ARG A 95 18.59 -26.31 1.42
C ARG A 95 17.88 -25.08 1.99
N VAL A 96 18.62 -24.04 2.36
CA VAL A 96 18.03 -22.77 2.81
C VAL A 96 17.23 -22.10 1.69
N SER A 97 17.79 -22.03 0.47
CA SER A 97 17.11 -21.50 -0.71
C SER A 97 15.78 -22.21 -0.99
N GLN A 98 15.75 -23.55 -0.85
CA GLN A 98 14.52 -24.33 -0.98
C GLN A 98 13.50 -24.03 0.12
N LEU A 99 13.95 -23.89 1.37
CA LEU A 99 13.07 -23.53 2.49
C LEU A 99 12.47 -22.13 2.30
N HIS A 100 13.31 -21.16 1.92
CA HIS A 100 12.88 -19.80 1.59
C HIS A 100 11.85 -19.81 0.46
N THR A 101 12.13 -20.50 -0.64
CA THR A 101 11.20 -20.61 -1.78
C THR A 101 9.85 -21.22 -1.36
N LYS A 102 9.86 -22.28 -0.54
CA LYS A 102 8.62 -22.88 0.01
C LYS A 102 7.85 -21.90 0.89
N ALA A 103 8.54 -21.16 1.75
CA ALA A 103 7.93 -20.14 2.60
C ALA A 103 7.21 -19.08 1.75
N ILE A 104 7.88 -18.52 0.74
CA ILE A 104 7.31 -17.52 -0.16
C ILE A 104 6.08 -18.06 -0.91
N LEU A 105 6.14 -19.29 -1.42
CA LEU A 105 5.00 -19.92 -2.10
C LEU A 105 3.79 -20.09 -1.17
N ARG A 106 4.02 -20.50 0.10
CA ARG A 106 2.94 -20.61 1.09
C ARG A 106 2.34 -19.26 1.46
N LEU A 107 3.18 -18.24 1.63
CA LEU A 107 2.72 -16.88 1.92
C LEU A 107 1.87 -16.35 0.76
N LYS A 108 2.35 -16.50 -0.48
CA LYS A 108 1.57 -16.13 -1.68
C LYS A 108 0.26 -16.87 -1.78
N ALA A 109 0.23 -18.18 -1.52
CA ALA A 109 -1.01 -18.96 -1.58
C ALA A 109 -2.04 -18.52 -0.53
N ARG A 110 -1.60 -18.05 0.64
CA ARG A 110 -2.48 -17.55 1.71
C ARG A 110 -2.97 -16.13 1.47
N LEU A 111 -2.12 -15.28 0.89
CA LEU A 111 -2.43 -13.87 0.64
C LEU A 111 -3.13 -13.65 -0.71
N GLY A 112 -2.92 -14.55 -1.68
CA GLY A 112 -3.53 -14.52 -3.00
C GLY A 112 -4.86 -15.28 -3.12
N GLY A 113 -5.44 -15.73 -2.00
CA GLY A 113 -6.81 -16.25 -1.97
C GLY A 113 -7.84 -15.12 -2.14
N PRO A 114 -9.03 -15.38 -2.71
CA PRO A 114 -9.96 -14.34 -3.12
C PRO A 114 -10.62 -13.67 -1.90
N ALA A 115 -10.05 -12.57 -1.42
CA ALA A 115 -10.68 -11.73 -0.38
C ALA A 115 -10.20 -10.27 -0.36
N VAL A 116 -9.56 -9.78 -1.43
CA VAL A 116 -9.22 -8.34 -1.56
C VAL A 116 -9.55 -7.91 -3.00
N GLY A 117 -10.79 -7.51 -3.24
CA GLY A 117 -11.20 -6.99 -4.54
C GLY A 117 -12.62 -7.38 -4.95
N ALA A 118 -13.62 -7.04 -4.16
CA ALA A 118 -14.98 -6.85 -4.67
C ALA A 118 -15.30 -5.35 -4.50
N PRO A 119 -15.27 -4.55 -5.57
CA PRO A 119 -15.81 -3.20 -5.52
C PRO A 119 -17.34 -3.29 -5.51
N HIS A 120 -17.95 -2.61 -4.53
CA HIS A 120 -19.34 -2.15 -4.62
C HIS A 120 -19.33 -0.74 -5.21
#